data_AF-A0A0R1YCV3-F1
#
_entry.id   AF-A0A0R1YCV3-F1
#
_cell.length_a   1.000
_cell.length_b   1.000
_cell.length_c   1.000
_cell.angle_alpha   90.00
_cell.angle_beta   90.00
_cell.angle_gamma   90.00
#
_symmetry.space_group_name_H-M   'P 1'
#
loop_
_entity.id
_entity.type
_entity.pdbx_description
1 polymer ?
#
loop_
_entity_poly.entity_id
_entity_poly.type
_entity_poly.pdbx_seq_one_letter_code
_entity_poly.pdbx_strand_id
1 'polypeptide(L)' 'MVEINSMDILNAPSHEEIIVAKIVKWVKSAYDDENHVSTFIFKKDTPQKILNLFQKNTNLFLFKVNPKYEIES' A
#
# COMPACT_ATOMS: atom_id res chain seq x y z
N MET A 1 8.26 -30.73 14.75
CA MET A 1 8.56 -29.50 15.50
C MET A 1 9.27 -28.59 14.50
N VAL A 2 8.73 -27.40 14.21
CA VAL A 2 9.38 -26.46 13.28
C VAL A 2 10.27 -25.56 14.13
N GLU A 3 11.59 -25.75 14.03
CA GLU A 3 12.57 -24.82 14.57
C GLU A 3 12.46 -23.50 13.81
N ILE A 4 12.00 -22.45 14.49
CA ILE A 4 12.03 -21.08 13.97
C ILE A 4 13.45 -20.58 14.18
N ASN A 5 14.20 -20.36 13.10
CA ASN A 5 15.56 -19.85 13.19
C ASN A 5 15.52 -18.37 13.58
N SER A 6 16.47 -17.91 14.39
CA SER A 6 16.52 -16.51 14.86
C SER A 6 16.59 -15.47 13.72
N MET A 7 16.98 -15.88 12.51
CA MET A 7 16.93 -15.05 11.29
C MET A 7 15.49 -14.82 10.78
N ASP A 8 14.54 -15.71 11.05
CA ASP A 8 13.14 -15.53 10.65
C ASP A 8 12.46 -14.40 11.43
N ILE A 9 12.89 -14.15 12.67
CA ILE A 9 12.38 -13.05 13.51
C ILE A 9 12.84 -11.70 12.97
N LEU A 10 14.04 -11.63 12.38
CA LEU A 10 14.61 -10.41 11.81
C LEU A 10 14.03 -10.05 10.43
N ASN A 11 13.37 -11.00 9.76
CA ASN A 11 12.73 -10.81 8.46
C ASN A 11 11.20 -10.64 8.57
N ALA A 12 10.66 -10.53 9.80
CA ALA A 12 9.24 -10.25 9.96
C ALA A 12 8.94 -8.84 9.41
N PRO A 13 7.95 -8.69 8.51
CA PRO A 13 7.59 -7.38 8.00
C PRO A 13 7.12 -6.49 9.15
N SER A 14 7.61 -5.26 9.17
CA SER A 14 7.17 -4.25 10.11
C SER A 14 5.67 -3.98 9.99
N HIS A 15 5.09 -3.39 11.03
CA HIS A 15 3.68 -3.02 11.00
C HIS A 15 3.32 -2.11 9.81
N GLU A 16 4.23 -1.21 9.45
CA GLU A 16 4.10 -0.27 8.33
C GLU A 16 4.13 -1.01 6.98
N GLU A 17 5.06 -1.94 6.79
CA GLU A 17 5.12 -2.79 5.59
C GLU A 17 3.86 -3.64 5.44
N ILE A 18 3.30 -4.16 6.54
CA ILE A 18 2.04 -4.90 6.52
C ILE A 18 0.88 -3.99 6.07
N ILE A 19 0.86 -2.73 6.49
CA ILE A 19 -0.17 -1.75 6.06
C ILE A 19 -0.03 -1.49 4.55
N VAL A 20 1.18 -1.20 4.08
CA VAL A 20 1.45 -0.95 2.65
C VAL A 20 1.06 -2.17 1.82
N ALA A 21 1.48 -3.37 2.21
CA ALA A 21 1.14 -4.62 1.55
C ALA A 21 -0.38 -4.85 1.45
N LYS A 22 -1.13 -4.51 2.51
CA LYS A 22 -2.60 -4.58 2.51
C LYS A 22 -3.22 -3.60 1.52
N ILE A 23 -2.67 -2.40 1.38
CA ILE A 23 -3.18 -1.39 0.44
C ILE A 23 -2.87 -1.78 -1.00
N VAL A 24 -1.61 -2.09 -1.32
CA VAL A 24 -1.15 -2.34 -2.70
C VAL A 24 -1.81 -3.57 -3.34
N LYS A 25 -2.28 -4.54 -2.54
CA LYS A 25 -3.06 -5.69 -3.03
C LYS A 25 -4.33 -5.27 -3.81
N TRP A 26 -4.88 -4.11 -3.48
CA TRP A 26 -6.09 -3.55 -4.08
C TRP A 26 -5.81 -2.52 -5.17
N VAL A 27 -4.55 -2.14 -5.36
CA VAL A 27 -4.14 -1.25 -6.46
C VAL A 27 -4.16 -2.05 -7.75
N LYS A 28 -4.83 -1.50 -8.76
CA LYS A 28 -4.85 -2.04 -10.13
C LYS A 28 -3.66 -1.52 -10.93
N SER A 29 -3.42 -0.22 -10.85
CA SER A 29 -2.35 0.47 -11.56
C SER A 29 -2.01 1.78 -10.87
N ALA A 30 -0.90 2.37 -11.26
CA ALA A 30 -0.46 3.69 -10.83
C ALA A 30 0.04 4.46 -12.05
N TYR A 31 -0.06 5.78 -12.02
CA TYR A 31 0.62 6.64 -12.96
C TYR A 31 1.18 7.85 -12.21
N ASP A 32 2.25 8.43 -12.75
CA ASP A 32 2.89 9.60 -12.19
C ASP A 32 2.42 10.85 -12.96
N ASP A 33 2.25 11.95 -12.23
CA ASP A 33 2.05 13.26 -12.84
C ASP A 33 3.40 13.92 -13.24
N GLU A 34 3.33 15.11 -13.84
CA GLU A 34 4.49 15.90 -14.25
C GLU A 34 5.41 16.29 -13.07
N ASN A 35 4.92 16.21 -11.83
CA ASN A 35 5.66 16.51 -10.60
C ASN A 35 6.18 15.24 -9.90
N HIS A 36 6.16 14.09 -10.56
CA HIS A 36 6.52 12.78 -10.00
C HIS A 36 5.71 12.40 -8.75
N VAL A 37 4.43 12.78 -8.73
CA VAL A 37 3.47 12.35 -7.71
C VAL A 37 2.64 11.21 -8.28
N SER A 38 2.77 10.03 -7.69
CA SER A 38 2.04 8.83 -8.11
C SER A 38 0.59 8.90 -7.65
N THR A 39 -0.34 8.72 -8.57
CA THR A 39 -1.77 8.52 -8.28
C THR A 39 -2.12 7.06 -8.47
N PHE A 40 -2.72 6.45 -7.43
CA PHE A 40 -3.15 5.05 -7.49
C PHE A 40 -4.58 4.93 -8.01
N ILE A 41 -4.77 3.93 -8.87
CA ILE A 41 -6.06 3.48 -9.35
C ILE A 41 -6.36 2.16 -8.61
N PHE A 42 -7.39 2.16 -7.78
CA PHE A 42 -7.84 0.98 -7.04
C PHE A 42 -8.87 0.16 -7.83
N LYS A 43 -8.95 -1.14 -7.55
CA LYS A 43 -9.99 -2.03 -8.10
C LYS A 43 -11.38 -1.58 -7.67
N LYS A 44 -12.39 -1.82 -8.51
CA LYS A 44 -13.78 -1.38 -8.26
C LYS A 44 -14.41 -1.93 -6.98
N ASP A 45 -13.99 -3.13 -6.57
CA ASP A 45 -14.47 -3.84 -5.38
C ASP A 45 -13.65 -3.54 -4.11
N THR A 46 -12.74 -2.56 -4.17
CA THR A 46 -11.88 -2.22 -3.04
C THR A 46 -12.71 -1.83 -1.82
N PRO A 47 -12.55 -2.51 -0.66
CA PRO A 47 -13.31 -2.17 0.53
C PRO A 47 -13.01 -0.75 1.02
N GLN A 48 -14.03 -0.02 1.47
CA GLN A 48 -13.87 1.35 1.99
C GLN A 48 -12.82 1.46 3.10
N LYS A 49 -12.69 0.43 3.94
CA LYS A 49 -11.65 0.38 4.99
C LYS A 49 -10.22 0.45 4.44
N ILE A 50 -9.98 -0.09 3.25
CA ILE A 50 -8.67 -0.04 2.57
C ILE A 50 -8.43 1.37 2.02
N LEU A 51 -9.44 1.99 1.40
CA LEU A 51 -9.36 3.36 0.91
C LEU A 51 -9.08 4.35 2.05
N ASN A 52 -9.78 4.19 3.19
CA ASN A 52 -9.53 4.98 4.39
C ASN A 52 -8.13 4.73 4.98
N LEU A 53 -7.66 3.48 4.94
CA LEU A 53 -6.32 3.12 5.39
C LEU A 53 -5.25 3.77 4.50
N PHE A 54 -5.46 3.76 3.18
CA PHE A 54 -4.59 4.43 2.21
C PHE A 54 -4.48 5.94 2.50
N GLN A 55 -5.61 6.64 2.58
CA GLN A 55 -5.63 8.10 2.81
C GLN A 55 -4.91 8.52 4.10
N LYS A 56 -4.96 7.68 5.14
CA LYS A 56 -4.30 7.95 6.43
C LYS A 56 -2.80 7.64 6.44
N ASN A 57 -2.31 6.84 5.48
CA ASN A 57 -0.97 6.26 5.50
C ASN A 57 -0.21 6.50 4.18
N THR A 58 -0.56 7.53 3.41
CA THR A 58 0.15 7.85 2.16
C THR A 58 1.62 8.21 2.37
N ASN A 59 1.99 8.64 3.58
CA ASN A 59 3.37 8.89 3.99
C ASN A 59 4.21 7.62 4.18
N LEU A 60 3.60 6.43 4.22
CA LEU A 60 4.34 5.16 4.34
C LEU A 60 4.95 4.70 3.00
N PHE A 61 4.61 5.35 1.90
CA PHE A 61 5.18 5.03 0.59
C PHE A 61 6.53 5.75 0.43
N LEU A 62 7.50 5.04 -0.16
CA LEU A 62 8.87 5.56 -0.39
C LEU A 62 8.94 6.67 -1.46
N PHE A 63 7.83 6.94 -2.14
CA PHE A 63 7.69 7.94 -3.19
C PHE A 63 6.51 8.85 -2.89
N LYS A 64 6.46 10.01 -3.55
CA LYS A 64 5.35 10.95 -3.37
C LYS A 64 4.08 10.34 -3.93
N VAL A 65 3.10 10.16 -3.06
CA VAL A 65 1.79 9.62 -3.43
C VAL A 65 0.73 10.70 -3.26
N ASN A 66 -0.13 10.82 -4.26
CA ASN A 66 -1.32 11.65 -4.17
C ASN A 66 -2.27 11.05 -3.13
N PRO A 67 -2.70 11.80 -2.09
CA PRO A 67 -3.68 11.31 -1.13
C PRO A 67 -5.06 11.08 -1.75
N LYS A 68 -5.33 11.67 -2.93
CA LYS A 68 -6.48 11.32 -3.75
C LYS A 68 -6.19 10.06 -4.57
N TYR A 69 -7.23 9.30 -4.84
CA TYR A 69 -7.16 8.07 -5.62
C TYR A 69 -8.29 8.02 -6.63
N GLU A 70 -8.12 7.14 -7.60
CA GLU A 70 -9.14 6.79 -8.58
C GLU A 70 -9.65 5.37 -8.34
N ILE A 71 -10.87 5.09 -8.78
CA ILE A 71 -11.44 3.75 -8.77
C ILE A 71 -11.60 3.32 -10.23
N GLU A 72 -11.24 2.07 -10.52
CA GLU A 72 -11.50 1.43 -11.81
C GLU A 72 -12.97 1.62 -12.22
N SER A 73 -13.16 2.24 -13.40
CA SER A 73 -14.47 2.45 -14.03
C SER A 73 -15.17 1.14 -14.38
#